data_AF-A0A978VDU8-F1
#
_entry.id   AF-A0A978VDU8-F1
#
_cell.length_a   1.000
_cell.length_b   1.000
_cell.length_c   1.000
_cell.angle_alpha   90.00
_cell.angle_beta   90.00
_cell.angle_gamma   90.00
#
_symmetry.space_group_name_H-M   'P 1'
#
loop_
_entity.id
_entity.type
_entity.pdbx_description
1 polymer ?
#
loop_
_entity_poly.entity_id
_entity_poly.type
_entity_poly.pdbx_seq_one_letter_code
_entity_poly.pdbx_strand_id
1 'polypeptide(L)'
;MRKYMKEVAVALMTKSTIFAPTLTANSLSLSRPRPPPTFASHSITTMINNQEQQHQLEDTNLDAIFKQKKLLRSRVRKQLKAMDPTLRSQEGKLSFLHSNNNDEIQRLVLEAPWFKSCQRLCAYITCKALREVDTSKVLYEILANPAKDGHTRKKLYVPRVEDKNSNMRMLNISSLDDLVANSMDILEPAPVDGNGNKREDGMALAYFITNGIQCLNLSHAFDVPPLKFMQANDPVDLFLLPGLAFDRSGRRLGRGGGYYDTFLKNYKELAGARNWKQPLLVALSYSLQIVDEGSIPVTQNDIPVDALVSPAGVIPISSAALDRYLQIEGLILVLGTKPKYFPSGWNPHIIEV
;
A
#
# COMPACT_ATOMS: atom_id res chain seq x y z
N MET A 1 -6.04 -31.04 21.59
CA MET A 1 -5.01 -30.29 20.80
C MET A 1 -3.56 -30.78 20.96
N ARG A 2 -3.26 -32.03 21.36
CA ARG A 2 -1.88 -32.59 21.32
C ARG A 2 -1.71 -33.82 20.42
N LYS A 3 -2.75 -34.21 19.66
CA LYS A 3 -2.74 -35.40 18.80
C LYS A 3 -2.70 -35.09 17.29
N TYR A 4 -2.95 -33.85 16.89
CA TYR A 4 -3.00 -33.43 15.47
C TYR A 4 -1.71 -32.77 14.93
N MET A 5 -0.68 -32.57 15.77
CA MET A 5 0.60 -31.94 15.37
C MET A 5 1.74 -32.95 15.13
N LYS A 6 1.47 -34.26 15.19
CA LYS A 6 2.48 -35.32 14.97
C LYS A 6 2.41 -35.99 13.60
N GLU A 7 1.32 -35.82 12.85
CA GLU A 7 1.12 -36.53 11.57
C GLU A 7 1.58 -35.75 10.33
N VAL A 8 1.85 -34.44 10.45
CA VAL A 8 2.38 -33.62 9.34
C VAL A 8 3.92 -33.65 9.25
N ALA A 9 4.61 -34.12 10.29
CA ALA A 9 6.08 -34.14 10.35
C ALA A 9 6.72 -35.43 9.80
N VAL A 10 5.95 -36.40 9.30
CA VAL A 10 6.45 -37.72 8.84
C VAL A 10 6.42 -37.87 7.31
N ALA A 11 5.90 -36.90 6.56
CA ALA A 11 5.77 -36.97 5.09
C ALA A 11 6.89 -36.28 4.29
N LEU A 12 7.97 -35.79 4.92
CA LEU A 12 9.06 -35.06 4.22
C LEU A 12 10.45 -35.69 4.39
N MET A 13 10.54 -36.96 4.73
CA MET A 13 11.80 -37.71 4.64
C MET A 13 11.57 -39.05 3.98
N THR A 14 11.99 -39.18 2.71
CA THR A 14 12.68 -40.37 2.16
C THR A 14 12.84 -40.26 0.63
N LYS A 15 14.06 -40.63 0.18
CA LYS A 15 14.54 -40.89 -1.20
C LYS A 15 14.96 -39.62 -1.98
N SER A 16 16.20 -39.50 -2.48
CA SER A 16 17.02 -40.53 -3.12
C SER A 16 18.52 -40.32 -2.93
N THR A 17 19.22 -41.42 -2.63
CA THR A 17 20.67 -41.61 -2.59
C THR A 17 21.19 -41.93 -4.02
N ILE A 18 22.52 -41.89 -4.17
CA ILE A 18 23.40 -42.58 -5.16
C ILE A 18 24.05 -41.59 -6.18
N PHE A 19 25.36 -41.51 -6.49
CA PHE A 19 26.58 -42.33 -6.33
C PHE A 19 27.81 -41.37 -6.25
N ALA A 20 28.88 -41.72 -5.54
CA ALA A 20 30.21 -41.11 -5.63
C ALA A 20 31.22 -42.14 -6.18
N PRO A 21 32.32 -41.71 -6.84
CA PRO A 21 33.58 -42.35 -6.49
C PRO A 21 34.77 -41.38 -6.37
N THR A 22 35.79 -41.94 -5.73
CA THR A 22 36.95 -41.35 -5.06
C THR A 22 38.14 -41.11 -5.99
N LEU A 23 39.03 -40.22 -5.52
CA LEU A 23 40.34 -39.79 -6.03
C LEU A 23 41.35 -40.90 -6.38
N THR A 24 42.24 -40.66 -7.35
CA THR A 24 43.73 -40.72 -7.19
C THR A 24 44.47 -40.05 -8.37
N ALA A 25 45.68 -39.57 -8.08
CA ALA A 25 46.56 -38.69 -8.86
C ALA A 25 47.25 -39.31 -10.09
N ASN A 26 47.61 -38.48 -11.10
CA ASN A 26 49.02 -38.29 -11.54
C ASN A 26 49.21 -37.35 -12.76
N SER A 27 50.27 -36.55 -12.66
CA SER A 27 51.22 -36.05 -13.67
C SER A 27 50.77 -35.35 -14.97
N LEU A 28 51.23 -34.09 -15.06
CA LEU A 28 51.59 -33.26 -16.23
C LEU A 28 51.86 -33.98 -17.56
N SER A 29 51.22 -33.51 -18.64
CA SER A 29 51.87 -33.30 -19.95
C SER A 29 51.04 -32.35 -20.84
N LEU A 30 51.71 -31.33 -21.38
CA LEU A 30 51.20 -30.33 -22.33
C LEU A 30 50.86 -30.94 -23.70
N SER A 31 49.65 -30.70 -24.22
CA SER A 31 49.36 -30.76 -25.67
C SER A 31 48.19 -29.85 -26.07
N ARG A 32 48.34 -29.22 -27.24
CA ARG A 32 47.62 -28.07 -27.84
C ARG A 32 46.07 -28.14 -27.85
N PRO A 33 45.37 -26.97 -27.90
CA PRO A 33 43.91 -26.92 -27.88
C PRO A 33 43.29 -27.39 -29.20
N ARG A 34 42.21 -28.17 -29.08
CA ARG A 34 41.28 -28.55 -30.16
C ARG A 34 40.36 -27.34 -30.44
N PRO A 35 40.03 -26.99 -31.70
CA PRO A 35 39.16 -25.84 -31.98
C PRO A 35 37.76 -26.04 -31.40
N PRO A 36 37.07 -24.95 -30.98
CA PRO A 36 35.72 -25.04 -30.46
C PRO A 36 34.73 -25.50 -31.55
N PRO A 37 33.63 -26.18 -31.18
CA PRO A 37 32.58 -26.50 -32.13
C PRO A 37 31.98 -25.19 -32.66
N THR A 38 31.77 -25.11 -33.97
CA THR A 38 31.02 -24.03 -34.63
C THR A 38 29.59 -24.02 -34.07
N PHE A 39 29.33 -23.12 -33.11
CA PHE A 39 27.98 -22.81 -32.67
C PHE A 39 27.26 -22.12 -33.83
N ALA A 40 26.18 -22.73 -34.29
CA ALA A 40 25.31 -22.18 -35.32
C ALA A 40 24.81 -20.79 -34.90
N SER A 41 25.13 -19.77 -35.71
CA SER A 41 24.65 -18.39 -35.57
C SER A 41 23.12 -18.27 -35.61
N HIS A 42 22.40 -19.33 -36.01
CA HIS A 42 20.94 -19.34 -36.10
C HIS A 42 20.24 -19.36 -34.73
N SER A 43 20.85 -19.96 -33.69
CA SER A 43 20.20 -20.05 -32.38
C SER A 43 20.19 -18.72 -31.62
N ILE A 44 21.22 -17.88 -31.79
CA ILE A 44 21.32 -16.58 -31.12
C ILE A 44 20.36 -15.57 -31.75
N THR A 45 20.26 -15.52 -33.09
CA THR A 45 19.34 -14.63 -33.79
C THR A 45 17.87 -14.94 -33.48
N THR A 46 17.49 -16.22 -33.36
CA THR A 46 16.13 -16.60 -32.97
C THR A 46 15.82 -16.23 -31.50
N MET A 47 16.78 -16.36 -30.58
CA MET A 47 16.59 -15.94 -29.19
C MET A 47 16.46 -14.42 -29.04
N ILE A 48 17.29 -13.65 -29.75
CA ILE A 48 17.21 -12.17 -29.77
C ILE A 48 15.90 -11.71 -30.39
N ASN A 49 15.48 -12.27 -31.53
CA ASN A 49 14.19 -11.93 -32.15
C ASN A 49 12.99 -12.28 -31.25
N ASN A 50 13.05 -13.39 -30.51
CA ASN A 50 11.99 -13.75 -29.57
C ASN A 50 11.94 -12.80 -28.36
N GLN A 51 13.10 -12.35 -27.85
CA GLN A 51 13.17 -11.36 -26.77
C GLN A 51 12.69 -9.98 -27.22
N GLU A 52 13.05 -9.55 -28.43
CA GLU A 52 12.56 -8.29 -29.01
C GLU A 52 11.06 -8.32 -29.29
N GLN A 53 10.53 -9.44 -29.80
CA GLN A 53 9.09 -9.62 -29.99
C GLN A 53 8.36 -9.64 -28.66
N GLN A 54 8.86 -10.34 -27.64
CA GLN A 54 8.28 -10.35 -26.29
C GLN A 54 8.27 -8.95 -25.67
N HIS A 55 9.37 -8.20 -25.76
CA HIS A 55 9.42 -6.82 -25.29
C HIS A 55 8.41 -5.91 -26.03
N GLN A 56 8.30 -6.02 -27.36
CA GLN A 56 7.32 -5.25 -28.14
C GLN A 56 5.86 -5.61 -27.78
N LEU A 57 5.58 -6.90 -27.56
CA LEU A 57 4.27 -7.39 -27.11
C LEU A 57 3.93 -6.89 -25.69
N GLU A 58 4.91 -6.85 -24.78
CA GLU A 58 4.74 -6.28 -23.44
C GLU A 58 4.51 -4.77 -23.47
N ASP A 59 5.29 -4.03 -24.26
CA ASP A 59 5.16 -2.57 -24.40
C ASP A 59 3.79 -2.19 -24.98
N THR A 60 3.33 -2.89 -26.02
CA THR A 60 2.00 -2.66 -26.60
C THR A 60 0.87 -3.00 -25.63
N ASN A 61 1.04 -4.03 -24.81
CA ASN A 61 0.08 -4.38 -23.75
C ASN A 61 0.05 -3.32 -22.64
N LEU A 62 1.22 -2.82 -22.21
CA LEU A 62 1.32 -1.74 -21.22
C LEU A 62 0.65 -0.46 -21.73
N ASP A 63 0.88 -0.10 -23.00
CA ASP A 63 0.22 1.04 -23.64
C ASP A 63 -1.31 0.89 -23.67
N ALA A 64 -1.81 -0.32 -23.95
CA ALA A 64 -3.23 -0.62 -23.91
C ALA A 64 -3.81 -0.42 -22.49
N ILE A 65 -3.11 -0.93 -21.47
CA ILE A 65 -3.47 -0.74 -20.06
C ILE A 65 -3.52 0.76 -19.70
N PHE A 66 -2.50 1.54 -20.07
CA PHE A 66 -2.46 2.97 -19.79
C PHE A 66 -3.57 3.75 -20.49
N LYS A 67 -3.91 3.40 -21.74
CA LYS A 67 -5.05 3.96 -22.48
C LYS A 67 -6.37 3.66 -21.76
N GLN A 68 -6.60 2.42 -21.34
CA GLN A 68 -7.80 2.03 -20.59
C GLN A 68 -7.89 2.77 -19.24
N LYS A 69 -6.79 2.86 -18.48
CA LYS A 69 -6.72 3.66 -17.25
C LYS A 69 -7.10 5.12 -17.52
N LYS A 70 -6.57 5.74 -18.59
CA LYS A 70 -6.88 7.14 -18.95
C LYS A 70 -8.38 7.35 -19.24
N LEU A 71 -9.00 6.44 -20.00
CA LEU A 71 -10.43 6.49 -20.28
C LEU A 71 -11.27 6.35 -19.01
N LEU A 72 -10.91 5.39 -18.14
CA LEU A 72 -11.60 5.19 -16.87
C LEU A 72 -11.49 6.41 -15.95
N ARG A 73 -10.30 7.03 -15.84
CA ARG A 73 -10.12 8.28 -15.09
C ARG A 73 -11.04 9.39 -15.61
N SER A 74 -11.13 9.54 -16.93
CA SER A 74 -12.00 10.57 -17.54
C SER A 74 -13.47 10.35 -17.18
N ARG A 75 -13.96 9.10 -17.33
CA ARG A 75 -15.34 8.72 -16.99
C ARG A 75 -15.67 9.01 -15.54
N VAL A 76 -14.83 8.56 -14.61
CA VAL A 76 -15.10 8.69 -13.17
C VAL A 76 -14.98 10.15 -12.72
N ARG A 77 -14.05 10.94 -13.27
CA ARG A 77 -13.99 12.38 -13.01
C ARG A 77 -15.26 13.09 -13.46
N LYS A 78 -15.85 12.70 -14.61
CA LYS A 78 -17.12 13.23 -15.09
C LYS A 78 -18.27 12.88 -14.14
N GLN A 79 -18.33 11.64 -13.64
CA GLN A 79 -19.33 11.20 -12.67
C GLN A 79 -19.19 11.94 -11.32
N LEU A 80 -17.97 12.03 -10.78
CA LEU A 80 -17.69 12.81 -9.57
C LEU A 80 -18.01 14.30 -9.75
N LYS A 81 -17.88 14.84 -10.97
CA LYS A 81 -18.27 16.23 -11.27
C LYS A 81 -19.78 16.42 -11.27
N ALA A 82 -20.53 15.42 -11.73
CA ALA A 82 -21.99 15.43 -11.81
C ALA A 82 -22.70 15.07 -10.50
N MET A 83 -21.99 14.48 -9.52
CA MET A 83 -22.52 14.18 -8.19
C MET A 83 -22.98 15.46 -7.49
N ASP A 84 -24.18 15.41 -6.91
CA ASP A 84 -24.77 16.50 -6.12
C ASP A 84 -23.82 16.92 -4.97
N PRO A 85 -23.41 18.19 -4.89
CA PRO A 85 -22.57 18.69 -3.82
C PRO A 85 -23.12 18.46 -2.41
N THR A 86 -24.45 18.45 -2.23
CA THR A 86 -25.11 18.25 -0.92
C THR A 86 -24.93 16.83 -0.38
N LEU A 87 -24.83 15.85 -1.28
CA LEU A 87 -24.50 14.46 -0.91
C LEU A 87 -23.06 14.32 -0.43
N ARG A 88 -22.19 15.29 -0.73
CA ARG A 88 -20.78 15.29 -0.32
C ARG A 88 -20.54 16.16 0.90
N SER A 89 -21.17 17.34 0.98
CA SER A 89 -20.82 18.37 1.95
C SER A 89 -22.07 18.98 2.54
N GLN A 90 -22.08 19.31 3.84
CA GLN A 90 -23.16 20.06 4.51
C GLN A 90 -23.26 21.54 4.06
N GLU A 91 -22.89 21.89 2.82
CA GLU A 91 -23.12 23.23 2.28
C GLU A 91 -24.56 23.31 1.74
N GLY A 92 -25.54 23.26 2.64
CA GLY A 92 -26.96 23.41 2.29
C GLY A 92 -27.91 23.00 3.41
N LYS A 93 -28.36 23.98 4.20
CA LYS A 93 -29.58 23.98 5.04
C LYS A 93 -29.97 22.66 5.74
N LEU A 94 -29.78 22.64 7.06
CA LEU A 94 -30.67 22.01 8.06
C LEU A 94 -31.45 20.79 7.55
N SER A 95 -30.77 19.66 7.34
CA SER A 95 -31.44 18.35 7.26
C SER A 95 -31.04 17.55 8.50
N PHE A 96 -31.81 17.72 9.57
CA PHE A 96 -31.61 17.03 10.85
C PHE A 96 -31.82 15.50 10.78
N LEU A 97 -31.97 14.92 9.58
CA LEU A 97 -32.48 13.57 9.35
C LEU A 97 -31.62 12.70 8.42
N HIS A 98 -30.62 13.23 7.70
CA HIS A 98 -29.76 12.40 6.84
C HIS A 98 -28.28 12.83 6.94
N SER A 99 -27.43 11.90 7.40
CA SER A 99 -25.97 12.03 7.33
C SER A 99 -25.53 12.05 5.86
N ASN A 100 -24.70 13.01 5.45
CA ASN A 100 -24.15 13.02 4.08
C ASN A 100 -23.08 11.92 3.93
N ASN A 101 -22.64 11.65 2.70
CA ASN A 101 -21.70 10.57 2.42
C ASN A 101 -20.36 10.73 3.16
N ASN A 102 -19.85 11.97 3.30
CA ASN A 102 -18.59 12.22 4.00
C ASN A 102 -18.73 11.99 5.52
N ASP A 103 -19.84 12.41 6.11
CA ASP A 103 -20.13 12.20 7.52
C ASP A 103 -20.20 10.71 7.85
N GLU A 104 -20.88 9.94 7.00
CA GLU A 104 -21.03 8.50 7.19
C GLU A 104 -19.70 7.75 7.00
N ILE A 105 -18.93 8.07 5.96
CA ILE A 105 -17.62 7.44 5.74
C ILE A 105 -16.68 7.74 6.92
N GLN A 106 -16.60 8.99 7.37
CA GLN A 106 -15.74 9.36 8.49
C GLN A 106 -16.21 8.71 9.80
N ARG A 107 -17.53 8.62 10.05
CA ARG A 107 -18.10 7.88 11.18
C ARG A 107 -17.67 6.41 11.17
N LEU A 108 -17.79 5.74 10.02
CA LEU A 108 -17.37 4.35 9.85
C LEU A 108 -15.88 4.16 10.13
N VAL A 109 -15.02 5.08 9.66
CA VAL A 109 -13.57 5.05 9.97
C VAL A 109 -13.33 5.21 11.47
N LEU A 110 -13.93 6.22 12.11
CA LEU A 110 -13.74 6.51 13.53
C LEU A 110 -14.23 5.37 14.44
N GLU A 111 -15.32 4.71 14.05
CA GLU A 111 -15.87 3.57 14.77
C GLU A 111 -15.10 2.27 14.53
N ALA A 112 -14.34 2.19 13.43
CA ALA A 112 -13.70 0.96 13.00
C ALA A 112 -12.70 0.44 14.04
N PRO A 113 -12.72 -0.88 14.32
CA PRO A 113 -11.79 -1.49 15.26
C PRO A 113 -10.31 -1.25 14.94
N TRP A 114 -9.93 -1.39 13.67
CA TRP A 114 -8.57 -1.16 13.19
C TRP A 114 -8.12 0.31 13.32
N PHE A 115 -9.04 1.26 13.30
CA PHE A 115 -8.72 2.67 13.54
C PHE A 115 -8.52 2.93 15.04
N LYS A 116 -9.40 2.38 15.88
CA LYS A 116 -9.29 2.51 17.34
C LYS A 116 -7.98 1.92 17.86
N SER A 117 -7.53 0.79 17.33
CA SER A 117 -6.31 0.10 17.77
C SER A 117 -5.00 0.67 17.19
N CYS A 118 -5.03 1.43 16.08
CA CYS A 118 -3.79 1.91 15.44
C CYS A 118 -3.04 2.93 16.30
N GLN A 119 -1.72 3.01 16.17
CA GLN A 119 -0.90 4.02 16.86
C GLN A 119 -0.21 4.96 15.87
N ARG A 120 0.18 4.46 14.69
CA ARG A 120 0.76 5.25 13.62
C ARG A 120 -0.07 5.07 12.36
N LEU A 121 -0.54 6.16 11.78
CA LEU A 121 -1.31 6.11 10.53
C LEU A 121 -0.89 7.18 9.54
N CYS A 122 -1.02 6.85 8.26
CA CYS A 122 -0.86 7.77 7.15
C CYS A 122 -2.25 8.12 6.60
N ALA A 123 -2.55 9.40 6.40
CA ALA A 123 -3.79 9.83 5.78
C ALA A 123 -3.56 10.99 4.81
N TYR A 124 -4.33 11.03 3.72
CA TYR A 124 -4.30 12.15 2.79
C TYR A 124 -5.05 13.36 3.37
N ILE A 125 -4.58 14.56 3.01
CA ILE A 125 -5.33 15.79 3.23
C ILE A 125 -6.31 15.98 2.07
N THR A 126 -7.59 16.16 2.39
CA THR A 126 -8.61 16.36 1.37
C THR A 126 -8.41 17.67 0.64
N CYS A 127 -8.45 17.63 -0.69
CA CYS A 127 -8.52 18.82 -1.53
C CYS A 127 -9.88 18.89 -2.23
N LYS A 128 -10.63 19.99 -2.00
CA LYS A 128 -11.97 20.19 -2.60
C LYS A 128 -11.95 20.09 -4.13
N ALA A 129 -10.90 20.62 -4.78
CA ALA A 129 -10.74 20.57 -6.24
C ALA A 129 -10.60 19.13 -6.78
N LEU A 130 -10.07 18.23 -5.94
CA LEU A 130 -9.86 16.84 -6.27
C LEU A 130 -11.12 15.98 -6.12
N ARG A 131 -12.17 16.50 -5.45
CA ARG A 131 -13.46 15.80 -5.28
C ARG A 131 -13.30 14.44 -4.59
N GLU A 132 -12.40 14.40 -3.61
CA GLU A 132 -12.13 13.23 -2.78
C GLU A 132 -13.14 13.11 -1.63
N VAL A 133 -13.11 11.99 -0.92
CA VAL A 133 -13.84 11.86 0.36
C VAL A 133 -13.15 12.76 1.37
N ASP A 134 -13.94 13.47 2.17
CA ASP A 134 -13.41 14.32 3.23
C ASP A 134 -12.84 13.50 4.39
N THR A 135 -11.69 13.93 4.91
CA THR A 135 -10.96 13.31 6.02
C THR A 135 -10.85 14.23 7.24
N SER A 136 -11.37 15.46 7.17
CA SER A 136 -11.19 16.49 8.18
C SER A 136 -11.52 16.06 9.62
N LYS A 137 -12.62 15.33 9.86
CA LYS A 137 -13.03 14.85 11.18
C LYS A 137 -12.09 13.77 11.71
N VAL A 138 -11.63 12.88 10.83
CA VAL A 138 -10.67 11.83 11.20
C VAL A 138 -9.35 12.47 11.64
N LEU A 139 -8.85 13.45 10.88
CA LEU A 139 -7.63 14.19 11.21
C LEU A 139 -7.80 14.96 12.51
N TYR A 140 -8.92 15.67 12.69
CA TYR A 140 -9.23 16.38 13.91
C TYR A 140 -9.27 15.45 15.13
N GLU A 141 -9.92 14.29 15.03
CA GLU A 141 -9.98 13.32 16.14
C GLU A 141 -8.58 12.87 16.59
N ILE A 142 -7.67 12.64 15.65
CA ILE A 142 -6.28 12.23 15.94
C ILE A 142 -5.50 13.38 16.60
N LEU A 143 -5.68 14.59 16.09
CA LEU A 143 -4.91 15.75 16.52
C LEU A 143 -5.44 16.34 17.84
N ALA A 144 -6.76 16.32 18.07
CA ALA A 144 -7.39 16.93 19.24
C ALA A 144 -7.33 16.04 20.49
N ASN A 145 -7.29 14.71 20.36
CA ASN A 145 -7.28 13.82 21.52
C ASN A 145 -5.85 13.57 22.02
N PRO A 146 -5.48 14.06 23.23
CA PRO A 146 -4.25 13.63 23.88
C PRO A 146 -4.35 12.13 24.25
N ALA A 147 -3.19 11.54 24.55
CA ALA A 147 -3.06 10.19 25.10
C ALA A 147 -4.13 9.93 26.18
N LYS A 148 -5.00 8.92 25.97
CA LYS A 148 -5.95 8.44 26.99
C LYS A 148 -5.36 7.21 27.68
N ASP A 149 -5.44 7.17 29.01
CA ASP A 149 -5.22 6.00 29.87
C ASP A 149 -4.03 5.10 29.46
N GLY A 150 -2.81 5.61 29.61
CA GLY A 150 -1.58 4.82 29.41
C GLY A 150 -1.23 4.50 27.95
N HIS A 151 -2.07 4.87 26.98
CA HIS A 151 -1.75 4.77 25.56
C HIS A 151 -1.16 6.06 25.01
N THR A 152 -0.07 5.96 24.24
CA THR A 152 0.53 7.09 23.52
C THR A 152 -0.46 7.73 22.54
N ARG A 153 -0.37 9.05 22.33
CA ARG A 153 -1.15 9.76 21.29
C ARG A 153 -0.86 9.13 19.92
N LYS A 154 -1.90 8.90 19.11
CA LYS A 154 -1.74 8.43 17.73
C LYS A 154 -0.89 9.42 16.94
N LYS A 155 0.09 8.93 16.18
CA LYS A 155 0.87 9.73 15.25
C LYS A 155 0.22 9.73 13.88
N LEU A 156 -0.02 10.92 13.36
CA LEU A 156 -0.53 11.17 12.03
C LEU A 156 0.61 11.59 11.11
N TYR A 157 0.76 10.89 9.99
CA TYR A 157 1.64 11.27 8.89
C TYR A 157 0.80 11.61 7.67
N VAL A 158 1.18 12.66 6.95
CA VAL A 158 0.43 13.12 5.79
C VAL A 158 1.38 13.40 4.62
N PRO A 159 0.91 13.28 3.37
CA PRO A 159 1.80 13.26 2.21
C PRO A 159 2.39 14.64 1.90
N ARG A 160 3.67 14.66 1.54
CA ARG A 160 4.37 15.77 0.91
C ARG A 160 5.00 15.29 -0.40
N VAL A 161 4.63 15.91 -1.52
CA VAL A 161 5.22 15.58 -2.82
C VAL A 161 6.55 16.30 -2.96
N GLU A 162 7.61 15.56 -3.28
CA GLU A 162 8.95 16.13 -3.43
C GLU A 162 9.25 16.53 -4.88
N ASP A 163 8.81 15.73 -5.85
CA ASP A 163 9.07 15.99 -7.27
C ASP A 163 8.05 15.33 -8.20
N LYS A 164 8.26 15.50 -9.52
CA LYS A 164 7.40 14.91 -10.58
C LYS A 164 7.70 13.45 -10.88
N ASN A 165 8.75 12.87 -10.30
CA ASN A 165 9.18 11.48 -10.50
C ASN A 165 8.47 10.51 -9.55
N SER A 166 7.30 10.90 -9.03
CA SER A 166 6.53 10.12 -8.07
C SER A 166 7.17 10.00 -6.68
N ASN A 167 8.15 10.87 -6.34
CA ASN A 167 8.74 10.88 -5.00
C ASN A 167 7.85 11.66 -4.03
N MET A 168 7.50 11.00 -2.92
CA MET A 168 6.64 11.54 -1.88
C MET A 168 7.15 11.06 -0.51
N ARG A 169 7.02 11.91 0.50
CA ARG A 169 7.25 11.57 1.91
C ARG A 169 5.95 11.59 2.69
N MET A 170 5.92 10.88 3.81
CA MET A 170 4.83 10.93 4.79
C MET A 170 5.38 11.57 6.05
N LEU A 171 5.08 12.85 6.27
CA LEU A 171 5.68 13.62 7.37
C LEU A 171 4.70 13.72 8.53
N ASN A 172 5.21 13.56 9.75
CA ASN A 172 4.41 13.69 10.95
C ASN A 172 3.94 15.15 11.13
N ILE A 173 2.67 15.31 11.47
CA ILE A 173 2.09 16.58 11.89
C ILE A 173 1.54 16.49 13.30
N SER A 174 1.58 17.61 13.99
CA SER A 174 1.14 17.76 15.39
C SER A 174 -0.07 18.69 15.53
N SER A 175 -0.26 19.58 14.55
CA SER A 175 -1.40 20.49 14.36
C SER A 175 -1.77 20.58 12.87
N LEU A 176 -2.97 21.07 12.56
CA LEU A 176 -3.34 21.44 11.19
C LEU A 176 -2.60 22.70 10.71
N ASP A 177 -2.10 23.53 11.62
CA ASP A 177 -1.28 24.71 11.30
C ASP A 177 0.09 24.33 10.72
N ASP A 178 0.48 23.05 10.82
CA ASP A 178 1.69 22.51 10.18
C ASP A 178 1.57 22.43 8.65
N LEU A 179 0.38 22.64 8.08
CA LEU A 179 0.09 22.47 6.67
C LEU A 179 0.23 23.78 5.88
N VAL A 180 0.89 23.70 4.74
CA VAL A 180 1.05 24.77 3.76
C VAL A 180 0.47 24.35 2.42
N ALA A 181 -0.16 25.30 1.72
CA ALA A 181 -0.66 25.04 0.37
C ALA A 181 0.49 24.98 -0.63
N ASN A 182 0.50 23.96 -1.49
CA ASN A 182 1.38 23.93 -2.65
C ASN A 182 0.76 24.70 -3.84
N SER A 183 1.45 24.68 -4.99
CA SER A 183 1.01 25.38 -6.22
C SER A 183 -0.32 24.91 -6.80
N MET A 184 -0.89 23.83 -6.28
CA MET A 184 -2.18 23.25 -6.68
C MET A 184 -3.25 23.40 -5.59
N ASP A 185 -3.04 24.26 -4.59
CA ASP A 185 -3.90 24.45 -3.40
C ASP A 185 -4.14 23.16 -2.60
N ILE A 186 -3.23 22.20 -2.72
CA ILE A 186 -3.23 20.99 -1.90
C ILE A 186 -2.38 21.30 -0.67
N LEU A 187 -2.96 21.10 0.50
CA LEU A 187 -2.26 21.26 1.77
C LEU A 187 -1.31 20.08 2.00
N GLU A 188 -0.05 20.41 2.30
CA GLU A 188 1.03 19.48 2.61
C GLU A 188 1.83 19.98 3.83
N PRO A 189 2.48 19.11 4.62
CA PRO A 189 3.27 19.55 5.76
C PRO A 189 4.43 20.43 5.32
N ALA A 190 4.67 21.54 6.01
CA ALA A 190 5.89 22.32 5.81
C ALA A 190 7.13 21.42 5.96
N PRO A 191 8.24 21.66 5.24
CA PRO A 191 9.44 20.83 5.32
C PRO A 191 10.03 20.70 6.73
N VAL A 192 9.80 21.72 7.56
CA VAL A 192 10.22 21.82 8.96
C VAL A 192 9.01 22.07 9.86
N ASP A 193 9.16 21.78 11.15
CA ASP A 193 8.18 22.13 12.19
C ASP A 193 8.21 23.64 12.51
N GLY A 194 7.30 24.08 13.38
CA GLY A 194 7.23 25.48 13.82
C GLY A 194 8.49 26.00 14.53
N ASN A 195 9.39 25.11 14.94
CA ASN A 195 10.68 25.43 15.55
C ASN A 195 11.85 25.36 14.56
N GLY A 196 11.58 25.08 13.27
CA GLY A 196 12.60 24.93 12.23
C GLY A 196 13.29 23.57 12.19
N ASN A 197 12.86 22.58 12.98
CA ASN A 197 13.43 21.23 12.97
C ASN A 197 12.85 20.38 11.84
N LYS A 198 13.62 19.39 11.37
CA LYS A 198 13.12 18.40 10.41
C LYS A 198 11.99 17.57 11.04
N ARG A 199 10.93 17.33 10.28
CA ARG A 199 9.82 16.47 10.70
C ARG A 199 10.23 15.00 10.73
N GLU A 200 9.60 14.25 11.63
CA GLU A 200 9.67 12.79 11.62
C GLU A 200 9.07 12.26 10.31
N ASP A 201 9.85 11.42 9.62
CA ASP A 201 9.44 10.80 8.35
C ASP A 201 8.98 9.36 8.62
N GLY A 202 7.72 9.08 8.24
CA GLY A 202 7.12 7.75 8.32
C GLY A 202 7.82 6.70 7.46
N MET A 203 8.73 7.12 6.58
CA MET A 203 9.50 6.30 5.66
C MET A 203 10.91 6.85 5.50
N ALA A 204 11.67 6.95 6.58
CA ALA A 204 13.08 7.25 6.42
C ALA A 204 13.86 6.00 5.97
N LEU A 205 13.84 5.80 4.65
CA LEU A 205 14.89 5.08 3.94
C LEU A 205 16.21 5.75 4.29
N ALA A 206 17.04 5.06 5.05
CA ALA A 206 18.46 5.24 4.86
C ALA A 206 18.74 4.78 3.42
N TYR A 207 19.31 5.67 2.62
CA TYR A 207 19.75 5.45 1.24
C TYR A 207 20.93 4.44 1.23
N PHE A 208 20.72 3.23 1.76
CA PHE A 208 21.72 2.16 1.90
C PHE A 208 21.14 0.81 1.48
N ILE A 209 20.46 0.77 0.34
CA ILE A 209 20.56 -0.41 -0.51
C ILE A 209 21.64 -0.04 -1.54
N THR A 210 22.88 -0.15 -1.09
CA THR A 210 24.03 -0.26 -1.98
C THR A 210 23.73 -1.34 -3.02
N ASN A 211 24.13 -1.10 -4.26
CA ASN A 211 24.20 -2.10 -5.32
C ASN A 211 24.88 -3.40 -4.83
N GLY A 212 24.13 -4.31 -4.21
CA GLY A 212 24.56 -5.67 -3.88
C GLY A 212 25.76 -5.84 -2.93
N ILE A 213 26.11 -4.85 -2.10
CA ILE A 213 27.15 -5.07 -1.06
C ILE A 213 26.48 -5.16 0.30
N GLN A 214 26.44 -6.38 0.82
CA GLN A 214 26.19 -6.69 2.22
C GLN A 214 27.14 -5.86 3.09
N CYS A 215 26.64 -4.84 3.78
CA CYS A 215 27.42 -4.00 4.68
C CYS A 215 27.84 -4.83 5.90
N LEU A 216 28.94 -5.58 5.77
CA LEU A 216 29.77 -5.93 6.91
C LEU A 216 30.40 -4.63 7.43
N ASN A 217 30.26 -4.40 8.74
CA ASN A 217 30.90 -3.36 9.55
C ASN A 217 32.05 -2.62 8.85
N LEU A 218 31.76 -1.44 8.29
CA LEU A 218 32.77 -0.46 7.89
C LEU A 218 32.57 0.78 8.74
N SER A 219 33.02 0.71 9.99
CA SER A 219 33.11 1.87 10.89
C SER A 219 34.31 2.77 10.59
N HIS A 220 35.08 2.54 9.52
CA HIS A 220 36.40 3.17 9.35
C HIS A 220 36.76 3.66 7.93
N ALA A 221 35.81 3.80 7.00
CA ALA A 221 36.11 4.43 5.72
C ALA A 221 34.89 5.19 5.19
N PHE A 222 35.12 6.46 4.86
CA PHE A 222 34.14 7.50 4.49
C PHE A 222 33.46 8.16 5.69
N ASP A 223 34.03 9.31 6.06
CA ASP A 223 33.42 10.35 6.88
C ASP A 223 32.27 11.01 6.09
N VAL A 224 31.25 10.21 5.76
CA VAL A 224 29.98 10.73 5.28
C VAL A 224 29.22 11.15 6.54
N PRO A 225 28.97 12.44 6.77
CA PRO A 225 28.15 12.84 7.90
C PRO A 225 26.81 12.09 7.77
N PRO A 226 26.36 11.36 8.79
CA PRO A 226 25.08 10.69 8.72
C PRO A 226 24.03 11.80 8.51
N LEU A 227 23.37 11.79 7.35
CA LEU A 227 22.17 12.57 7.16
C LEU A 227 21.17 12.05 8.20
N LYS A 228 21.10 12.72 9.35
CA LYS A 228 20.08 12.51 10.38
C LYS A 228 18.74 12.89 9.76
N PHE A 229 18.11 11.94 9.10
CA PHE A 229 16.66 11.93 8.91
C PHE A 229 16.07 11.36 10.20
N MET A 230 15.11 12.06 10.81
CA MET A 230 14.37 11.52 11.95
C MET A 230 13.50 10.38 11.43
N GLN A 231 14.00 9.15 11.59
CA GLN A 231 13.35 7.94 11.16
C GLN A 231 12.16 7.62 12.04
N ALA A 232 11.02 7.22 11.46
CA ALA A 232 10.09 6.37 12.17
C ALA A 232 10.84 5.08 12.57
N ASN A 233 11.03 4.90 13.87
CA ASN A 233 11.65 3.69 14.42
C ASN A 233 10.69 2.50 14.45
N ASP A 234 9.44 2.72 14.09
CA ASP A 234 8.35 1.80 14.28
C ASP A 234 7.41 1.75 13.06
N PRO A 235 6.68 0.63 12.86
CA PRO A 235 5.80 0.47 11.71
C PRO A 235 4.54 1.34 11.77
N VAL A 236 4.13 1.85 10.61
CA VAL A 236 2.78 2.36 10.36
C VAL A 236 1.79 1.20 10.38
N ASP A 237 0.65 1.41 11.06
CA ASP A 237 -0.39 0.41 11.23
C ASP A 237 -1.48 0.49 10.15
N LEU A 238 -1.72 1.70 9.63
CA LEU A 238 -2.86 2.02 8.78
C LEU A 238 -2.51 3.10 7.73
N PHE A 239 -2.93 2.87 6.49
CA PHE A 239 -2.98 3.90 5.45
C PHE A 239 -4.44 4.16 5.05
N LEU A 240 -4.85 5.43 5.13
CA LEU A 240 -6.07 5.91 4.48
C LEU A 240 -5.70 6.45 3.10
N LEU A 241 -6.16 5.75 2.06
CA LEU A 241 -5.74 5.97 0.67
C LEU A 241 -6.83 6.66 -0.16
N PRO A 242 -6.48 7.70 -0.95
CA PRO A 242 -7.38 8.27 -1.93
C PRO A 242 -7.31 7.50 -3.26
N GLY A 243 -8.30 7.73 -4.11
CA GLY A 243 -8.36 7.17 -5.46
C GLY A 243 -9.52 7.73 -6.28
N LEU A 244 -9.47 7.53 -7.59
CA LEU A 244 -10.58 7.87 -8.49
C LEU A 244 -11.57 6.70 -8.57
N ALA A 245 -11.09 5.47 -8.69
CA ALA A 245 -11.92 4.28 -8.74
C ALA A 245 -11.31 3.12 -7.95
N PHE A 246 -12.17 2.23 -7.48
CA PHE A 246 -11.83 1.01 -6.76
C PHE A 246 -12.71 -0.12 -7.25
N ASP A 247 -12.25 -1.35 -7.17
CA ASP A 247 -13.11 -2.52 -7.36
C ASP A 247 -13.09 -3.43 -6.14
N ARG A 248 -13.99 -4.42 -6.11
CA ARG A 248 -14.14 -5.34 -4.98
C ARG A 248 -13.00 -6.36 -4.84
N SER A 249 -12.08 -6.41 -5.81
CA SER A 249 -10.84 -7.18 -5.73
C SER A 249 -9.66 -6.37 -5.16
N GLY A 250 -9.90 -5.11 -4.77
CA GLY A 250 -8.91 -4.24 -4.15
C GLY A 250 -8.09 -3.44 -5.14
N ARG A 251 -8.38 -3.52 -6.44
CA ARG A 251 -7.66 -2.71 -7.44
C ARG A 251 -8.01 -1.25 -7.25
N ARG A 252 -7.02 -0.39 -7.40
CA ARG A 252 -7.13 1.06 -7.18
C ARG A 252 -6.66 1.83 -8.40
N LEU A 253 -7.47 2.77 -8.85
CA LEU A 253 -7.10 3.72 -9.89
C LEU A 253 -6.79 5.08 -9.28
N GLY A 254 -5.50 5.44 -9.21
CA GLY A 254 -5.05 6.77 -8.84
C GLY A 254 -5.18 7.83 -9.94
N ARG A 255 -4.69 9.04 -9.67
CA ARG A 255 -4.74 10.18 -10.61
C ARG A 255 -3.77 10.09 -11.79
N GLY A 256 -2.81 9.16 -11.74
CA GLY A 256 -1.86 8.88 -12.83
C GLY A 256 -0.40 9.21 -12.53
N GLY A 257 -0.12 9.89 -11.41
CA GLY A 257 1.25 10.25 -11.03
C GLY A 257 2.00 9.22 -10.19
N GLY A 258 1.50 8.00 -10.01
CA GLY A 258 2.23 6.90 -9.36
C GLY A 258 2.60 7.05 -7.87
N TYR A 259 2.45 8.23 -7.24
CA TYR A 259 2.99 8.55 -5.91
C TYR A 259 2.69 7.50 -4.83
N TYR A 260 1.42 7.10 -4.68
CA TYR A 260 1.05 6.11 -3.67
C TYR A 260 1.59 4.71 -3.97
N ASP A 261 1.61 4.31 -5.24
CA ASP A 261 2.08 2.98 -5.64
C ASP A 261 3.60 2.87 -5.42
N THR A 262 4.36 3.89 -5.83
CA THR A 262 5.80 4.01 -5.55
C THR A 262 6.09 4.02 -4.05
N PHE A 263 5.37 4.85 -3.29
CA PHE A 263 5.56 4.95 -1.84
C PHE A 263 5.26 3.63 -1.12
N LEU A 264 4.12 2.99 -1.43
CA LEU A 264 3.71 1.75 -0.79
C LEU A 264 4.62 0.57 -1.15
N LYS A 265 5.15 0.53 -2.37
CA LYS A 265 6.17 -0.45 -2.76
C LYS A 265 7.41 -0.32 -1.87
N ASN A 266 7.97 0.88 -1.78
CA ASN A 266 9.13 1.16 -0.95
C ASN A 266 8.85 0.85 0.53
N TYR A 267 7.65 1.16 1.03
CA TYR A 267 7.23 0.83 2.39
C TYR A 267 7.20 -0.68 2.63
N LYS A 268 6.61 -1.46 1.71
CA LYS A 268 6.51 -2.92 1.82
C LYS A 268 7.89 -3.56 1.90
N GLU A 269 8.83 -3.10 1.07
CA GLU A 269 10.22 -3.54 1.07
C GLU A 269 10.91 -3.22 2.41
N LEU A 270 10.78 -1.98 2.90
CA LEU A 270 11.33 -1.57 4.20
C LEU A 270 10.74 -2.40 5.34
N ALA A 271 9.42 -2.59 5.37
CA ALA A 271 8.75 -3.37 6.39
C ALA A 271 9.20 -4.84 6.35
N GLY A 272 9.41 -5.42 5.15
CA GLY A 272 10.00 -6.74 5.00
C GLY A 272 11.42 -6.81 5.57
N ALA A 273 12.28 -5.86 5.20
CA ALA A 273 13.67 -5.80 5.68
C ALA A 273 13.77 -5.62 7.21
N ARG A 274 12.82 -4.89 7.82
CA ARG A 274 12.75 -4.66 9.28
C ARG A 274 11.90 -5.69 10.03
N ASN A 275 11.37 -6.71 9.35
CA ASN A 275 10.44 -7.69 9.91
C ASN A 275 9.24 -7.05 10.63
N TRP A 276 8.73 -5.96 10.05
CA TRP A 276 7.57 -5.23 10.55
C TRP A 276 6.28 -5.83 10.03
N LYS A 277 5.22 -5.74 10.85
CA LYS A 277 3.87 -6.04 10.40
C LYS A 277 3.48 -5.10 9.27
N GLN A 278 2.93 -5.64 8.19
CA GLN A 278 2.41 -4.83 7.09
C GLN A 278 1.20 -4.00 7.56
N PRO A 279 1.10 -2.73 7.14
CA PRO A 279 -0.02 -1.87 7.48
C PRO A 279 -1.30 -2.38 6.82
N LEU A 280 -2.44 -1.97 7.36
CA LEU A 280 -3.71 -2.13 6.68
C LEU A 280 -3.90 -0.98 5.67
N LEU A 281 -4.18 -1.30 4.41
CA LEU A 281 -4.42 -0.32 3.35
C LEU A 281 -5.92 -0.13 3.14
N VAL A 282 -6.49 0.97 3.64
CA VAL A 282 -7.93 1.25 3.57
C VAL A 282 -8.18 2.40 2.62
N ALA A 283 -9.00 2.19 1.59
CA ALA A 283 -9.43 3.25 0.70
C ALA A 283 -10.76 3.85 1.12
N LEU A 284 -10.85 5.19 1.04
CA LEU A 284 -12.09 5.92 1.25
C LEU A 284 -12.72 6.23 -0.11
N SER A 285 -14.01 5.91 -0.27
CA SER A 285 -14.67 5.98 -1.57
C SER A 285 -16.15 6.36 -1.46
N TYR A 286 -16.65 7.17 -2.38
CA TYR A 286 -18.08 7.24 -2.65
C TYR A 286 -18.53 5.97 -3.39
N SER A 287 -19.80 5.57 -3.25
CA SER A 287 -20.31 4.35 -3.92
C SER A 287 -20.11 4.36 -5.44
N LEU A 288 -20.19 5.52 -6.10
CA LEU A 288 -19.95 5.64 -7.55
C LEU A 288 -18.50 5.40 -7.98
N GLN A 289 -17.55 5.45 -7.04
CA GLN A 289 -16.14 5.17 -7.29
C GLN A 289 -15.87 3.66 -7.24
N ILE A 290 -16.78 2.86 -6.69
CA ILE A 290 -16.70 1.41 -6.70
C ILE A 290 -17.26 0.92 -8.04
N VAL A 291 -16.37 0.46 -8.92
CA VAL A 291 -16.70 -0.07 -10.24
C VAL A 291 -16.79 -1.60 -10.19
N ASP A 292 -17.30 -2.20 -11.26
CA ASP A 292 -17.42 -3.65 -11.38
C ASP A 292 -16.04 -4.32 -11.27
N GLU A 293 -16.03 -5.48 -10.63
CA GLU A 293 -14.81 -6.26 -10.42
C GLU A 293 -14.08 -6.55 -11.74
N GLY A 294 -12.77 -6.32 -11.75
CA GLY A 294 -11.96 -6.51 -12.95
C GLY A 294 -11.98 -5.34 -13.93
N SER A 295 -12.84 -4.33 -13.74
CA SER A 295 -12.92 -3.15 -14.62
C SER A 295 -11.71 -2.21 -14.51
N ILE A 296 -10.91 -2.34 -13.44
CA ILE A 296 -9.68 -1.56 -13.28
C ILE A 296 -8.53 -2.37 -13.89
N PRO A 297 -7.97 -1.94 -15.02
CA PRO A 297 -6.77 -2.56 -15.57
C PRO A 297 -5.58 -2.22 -14.67
N VAL A 298 -4.74 -3.21 -14.42
CA VAL A 298 -3.61 -3.12 -13.49
C VAL A 298 -2.30 -3.50 -14.16
N THR A 299 -1.21 -2.93 -13.65
CA THR A 299 0.17 -3.30 -13.94
C THR A 299 0.77 -3.93 -12.69
N GLN A 300 1.95 -4.55 -12.84
CA GLN A 300 2.67 -5.16 -11.71
C GLN A 300 3.06 -4.17 -10.60
N ASN A 301 3.06 -2.87 -10.91
CA ASN A 301 3.43 -1.83 -9.96
C ASN A 301 2.22 -1.28 -9.18
N ASP A 302 0.97 -1.57 -9.56
CA ASP A 302 -0.19 -1.07 -8.83
C ASP A 302 -0.36 -1.86 -7.53
N ILE A 303 -0.47 -1.14 -6.41
CA ILE A 303 -0.64 -1.76 -5.09
C ILE A 303 -2.14 -1.87 -4.76
N PRO A 304 -2.68 -3.08 -4.56
CA PRO A 304 -4.08 -3.25 -4.17
C PRO A 304 -4.31 -2.80 -2.73
N VAL A 305 -5.54 -2.42 -2.44
CA VAL A 305 -6.01 -2.06 -1.09
C VAL A 305 -6.61 -3.27 -0.39
N ASP A 306 -6.57 -3.25 0.94
CA ASP A 306 -7.06 -4.33 1.80
C ASP A 306 -8.55 -4.19 2.13
N ALA A 307 -9.07 -2.96 2.16
CA ALA A 307 -10.47 -2.68 2.44
C ALA A 307 -10.95 -1.37 1.79
N LEU A 308 -12.26 -1.29 1.56
CA LEU A 308 -12.96 -0.07 1.15
C LEU A 308 -13.89 0.42 2.26
N VAL A 309 -13.95 1.73 2.47
CA VAL A 309 -15.02 2.37 3.25
C VAL A 309 -15.84 3.24 2.31
N SER A 310 -17.15 3.06 2.37
CA SER A 310 -18.15 3.81 1.62
C SER A 310 -19.36 4.12 2.50
N PRO A 311 -20.32 4.96 2.06
CA PRO A 311 -21.54 5.21 2.83
C PRO A 311 -22.36 3.93 3.07
N ALA A 312 -22.17 2.88 2.26
CA ALA A 312 -22.83 1.59 2.42
C ALA A 312 -22.18 0.68 3.48
N GLY A 313 -21.03 1.07 4.04
CA GLY A 313 -20.30 0.28 5.03
C GLY A 313 -18.84 0.01 4.66
N VAL A 314 -18.24 -0.90 5.42
CA VAL A 314 -16.86 -1.38 5.24
C VAL A 314 -16.88 -2.67 4.42
N ILE A 315 -16.04 -2.74 3.40
CA ILE A 315 -15.86 -3.92 2.55
C ILE A 315 -14.42 -4.42 2.77
N PRO A 316 -14.21 -5.44 3.63
CA PRO A 316 -12.91 -6.11 3.73
C PRO A 316 -12.67 -6.93 2.45
N ILE A 317 -11.45 -6.87 1.91
CA ILE A 317 -11.05 -7.53 0.66
C ILE A 317 -9.96 -8.57 0.93
N SER A 318 -8.90 -8.17 1.62
CA SER A 318 -7.82 -9.11 1.98
C SER A 318 -8.14 -9.87 3.27
N SER A 319 -7.55 -11.05 3.43
CA SER A 319 -7.59 -11.80 4.69
C SER A 319 -7.10 -10.95 5.86
N ALA A 320 -6.07 -10.15 5.64
CA ALA A 320 -5.51 -9.22 6.62
C ALA A 320 -6.50 -8.14 7.08
N ALA A 321 -7.41 -7.68 6.21
CA ALA A 321 -8.51 -6.78 6.57
C ALA A 321 -9.60 -7.54 7.32
N LEU A 322 -10.00 -8.70 6.80
CA LEU A 322 -11.04 -9.52 7.42
C LEU A 322 -10.65 -9.92 8.84
N ASP A 323 -9.41 -10.36 9.06
CA ASP A 323 -8.89 -10.71 10.39
C ASP A 323 -8.91 -9.52 11.33
N ARG A 324 -8.46 -8.33 10.90
CA ARG A 324 -8.50 -7.13 11.75
C ARG A 324 -9.92 -6.64 12.02
N TYR A 325 -10.85 -6.95 11.12
CA TYR A 325 -12.26 -6.65 11.28
C TYR A 325 -12.94 -7.64 12.25
N LEU A 326 -12.67 -8.94 12.08
CA LEU A 326 -13.28 -10.04 12.84
C LEU A 326 -12.59 -10.32 14.19
N GLN A 327 -11.27 -10.18 14.32
CA GLN A 327 -10.55 -10.44 15.59
C GLN A 327 -10.99 -9.49 16.71
N ILE A 328 -11.51 -8.31 16.37
CA ILE A 328 -12.06 -7.39 17.36
C ILE A 328 -13.54 -7.69 17.62
N GLU A 329 -14.23 -8.32 16.67
CA GLU A 329 -15.54 -8.95 16.87
C GLU A 329 -15.46 -10.41 17.36
N GLY A 330 -14.29 -10.88 17.80
CA GLY A 330 -14.09 -12.22 18.39
C GLY A 330 -14.90 -12.46 19.67
N LEU A 331 -15.64 -11.45 20.14
CA LEU A 331 -16.66 -11.56 21.19
C LEU A 331 -18.09 -11.78 20.64
N ILE A 332 -18.36 -11.50 19.35
CA ILE A 332 -19.70 -11.48 18.74
C ILE A 332 -20.01 -12.78 17.97
N LEU A 333 -19.02 -13.50 17.44
CA LEU A 333 -19.24 -14.80 16.78
C LEU A 333 -19.74 -15.90 17.73
N VAL A 334 -19.66 -15.69 19.05
CA VAL A 334 -20.32 -16.56 20.05
C VAL A 334 -21.85 -16.38 20.06
N LEU A 335 -22.40 -15.31 19.46
CA LEU A 335 -23.80 -14.93 19.59
C LEU A 335 -24.63 -14.93 18.29
N GLY A 336 -24.09 -15.41 17.16
CA GLY A 336 -24.90 -15.68 15.96
C GLY A 336 -25.57 -14.45 15.30
N THR A 337 -25.12 -13.22 15.62
CA THR A 337 -25.67 -12.00 15.03
C THR A 337 -24.80 -11.49 13.87
N LYS A 338 -25.44 -11.08 12.76
CA LYS A 338 -24.78 -10.40 11.63
C LYS A 338 -24.05 -9.14 12.14
N PRO A 339 -22.77 -8.91 11.79
CA PRO A 339 -22.07 -7.68 12.17
C PRO A 339 -22.78 -6.48 11.54
N LYS A 340 -22.95 -5.41 12.33
CA LYS A 340 -23.77 -4.23 11.98
C LYS A 340 -23.37 -3.50 10.69
N TYR A 341 -22.15 -3.70 10.18
CA TYR A 341 -21.59 -2.87 9.11
C TYR A 341 -21.32 -3.60 7.79
N PHE A 342 -21.77 -4.85 7.64
CA PHE A 342 -21.74 -5.52 6.33
C PHE A 342 -22.97 -5.14 5.49
N PRO A 343 -22.79 -4.85 4.18
CA PRO A 343 -23.90 -4.52 3.29
C PRO A 343 -24.96 -5.63 3.24
N SER A 344 -26.16 -5.29 2.79
CA SER A 344 -27.21 -6.27 2.48
C SER A 344 -26.70 -7.23 1.39
N GLY A 345 -26.71 -8.54 1.66
CA GLY A 345 -26.26 -9.59 0.72
C GLY A 345 -24.84 -10.12 0.92
N TRP A 346 -24.10 -9.74 1.97
CA TRP A 346 -22.81 -10.37 2.28
C TRP A 346 -22.98 -11.84 2.70
N ASN A 347 -22.28 -12.76 2.03
CA ASN A 347 -22.26 -14.19 2.33
C ASN A 347 -20.87 -14.59 2.87
N PRO A 348 -20.76 -15.11 4.11
CA PRO A 348 -19.48 -15.50 4.71
C PRO A 348 -18.78 -16.66 4.00
N HIS A 349 -19.47 -17.39 3.11
CA HIS A 349 -18.92 -18.58 2.43
C HIS A 349 -18.19 -18.29 1.11
N ILE A 350 -18.04 -17.02 0.70
CA ILE A 350 -17.36 -16.67 -0.55
C ILE A 350 -15.98 -16.08 -0.23
N ILE A 351 -15.09 -16.93 0.27
CA ILE A 351 -13.63 -16.74 0.15
C ILE A 351 -13.09 -18.15 -0.12
N GLU A 352 -13.01 -18.54 -1.38
CA GLU A 352 -12.25 -19.72 -1.76
C GLU A 352 -10.77 -19.44 -1.52
N VAL A 353 -10.11 -20.38 -0.83
CA VAL A 353 -8.74 -20.33 -0.30
C VAL A 353 -7.71 -20.56 -1.40
#